data_AF-A0A7X4LLP4-F1
#
_entry.id   AF-A0A7X4LLP4-F1
#
_cell.length_a   1.000
_cell.length_b   1.000
_cell.length_c   1.000
_cell.angle_alpha   90.00
_cell.angle_beta   90.00
_cell.angle_gamma   90.00
#
_symmetry.space_group_name_H-M   'P 1'
#
loop_
_entity.id
_entity.type
_entity.pdbx_description
1 polymer ?
#
loop_
_entity_poly.entity_id
_entity_poly.type
_entity_poly.pdbx_seq_one_letter_code
_entity_poly.pdbx_strand_id
1 'polypeptide(L)'
;MSEFMGWDPSELGCYTFNALTLDPYWQDADYFPYFIYVDEKIAGFALIRYYPIDRSKLDVEQFFVLRKYKRLGIGKKALAQVLKLHPGEWQIRVLKENTLALRFWMAAVRAVVGDEFALTSEIDIDLEMDFIRFSYK
;
A
#
# COMPACT_ATOMS: atom_id res chain seq x y z
N MET A 1 10.06 -5.87 -0.93
CA MET A 1 9.41 -6.94 -1.70
C MET A 1 10.45 -7.76 -2.43
N SER A 2 11.30 -7.19 -3.30
CA SER A 2 12.37 -7.95 -3.97
C SER A 2 13.25 -8.79 -3.03
N GLU A 3 13.68 -8.23 -1.89
CA GLU A 3 14.44 -8.94 -0.85
C GLU A 3 13.70 -10.16 -0.25
N PHE A 4 12.37 -10.09 -0.14
CA PHE A 4 11.55 -11.14 0.44
C PHE A 4 11.05 -12.16 -0.60
N MET A 5 10.89 -11.72 -1.84
CA MET A 5 10.38 -12.53 -2.95
C MET A 5 11.49 -13.13 -3.81
N GLY A 6 12.77 -12.81 -3.54
CA GLY A 6 13.91 -13.28 -4.31
C GLY A 6 13.90 -12.80 -5.77
N TRP A 7 13.36 -11.61 -6.03
CA TRP A 7 13.27 -11.10 -7.41
C TRP A 7 14.57 -10.43 -7.86
N ASP A 8 15.09 -10.90 -8.98
CA ASP A 8 16.20 -10.30 -9.69
C ASP A 8 15.72 -9.22 -10.68
N PRO A 9 16.52 -8.17 -10.90
CA PRO A 9 16.30 -7.29 -12.04
C PRO A 9 16.60 -8.05 -13.35
N SER A 10 15.97 -7.62 -14.45
CA SER A 10 16.34 -8.05 -15.81
C SER A 10 17.77 -7.64 -16.17
N GLU A 11 18.29 -8.16 -17.29
CA GLU A 11 19.62 -7.80 -17.83
C GLU A 11 19.78 -6.29 -18.09
N LEU A 12 18.67 -5.56 -18.28
CA LEU A 12 18.65 -4.11 -18.45
C LEU A 12 18.62 -3.34 -17.12
N GLY A 13 18.69 -4.03 -15.98
CA GLY A 13 18.62 -3.43 -14.64
C GLY A 13 17.20 -3.06 -14.19
N CYS A 14 16.16 -3.51 -14.90
CA CYS A 14 14.77 -3.18 -14.62
C CYS A 14 14.05 -4.34 -13.92
N TYR A 15 13.22 -4.04 -12.91
CA TYR A 15 12.23 -5.00 -12.42
C TYR A 15 11.04 -5.05 -13.39
N THR A 16 10.73 -6.24 -13.89
CA THR A 16 9.58 -6.46 -14.78
C THR A 16 8.29 -6.46 -13.97
N PHE A 17 7.20 -6.05 -14.61
CA PHE A 17 5.85 -6.14 -14.05
C PHE A 17 4.90 -6.68 -15.10
N ASN A 18 3.79 -7.25 -14.68
CA ASN A 18 2.73 -7.66 -15.59
C ASN A 18 1.85 -6.45 -15.90
N ALA A 19 1.85 -5.99 -17.15
CA ALA A 19 1.02 -4.84 -17.54
C ALA A 19 -0.48 -5.11 -17.32
N LEU A 20 -0.93 -6.36 -17.53
CA LEU A 20 -2.33 -6.75 -17.35
C LEU A 20 -2.80 -6.60 -15.89
N THR A 21 -1.89 -6.62 -14.92
CA THR A 21 -2.24 -6.37 -13.51
C THR A 21 -2.40 -4.89 -13.19
N LEU A 22 -1.97 -3.99 -14.09
CA LEU A 22 -2.07 -2.53 -13.92
C LEU A 22 -3.15 -1.90 -14.80
N ASP A 23 -3.53 -2.53 -15.91
CA ASP A 23 -4.59 -2.05 -16.81
C ASP A 23 -5.88 -1.61 -16.11
N PRO A 24 -6.38 -2.30 -15.06
CA PRO A 24 -7.60 -1.87 -14.36
C PRO A 24 -7.52 -0.45 -13.81
N TYR A 25 -6.34 0.02 -13.39
CA TYR A 25 -6.22 1.37 -12.82
C TYR A 25 -6.52 2.49 -13.82
N TRP A 26 -6.44 2.22 -15.12
CA TRP A 26 -6.73 3.22 -16.16
C TRP A 26 -8.12 3.02 -16.78
N GLN A 27 -8.84 1.94 -16.43
CA GLN A 27 -10.07 1.52 -17.10
C GLN A 27 -11.27 1.37 -16.15
N ASP A 28 -11.03 1.09 -14.88
CA ASP A 28 -12.05 0.79 -13.89
C ASP A 28 -12.11 1.90 -12.82
N ALA A 29 -13.32 2.36 -12.52
CA ALA A 29 -13.58 3.42 -11.54
C ALA A 29 -13.29 2.99 -10.09
N ASP A 30 -13.14 1.69 -9.84
CA ASP A 30 -12.87 1.11 -8.54
C ASP A 30 -11.37 0.99 -8.21
N TYR A 31 -10.52 1.49 -9.10
CA TYR A 31 -9.07 1.50 -8.99
C TYR A 31 -8.54 2.94 -9.06
N PHE A 32 -7.83 3.35 -8.03
CA PHE A 32 -7.45 4.74 -7.80
C PHE A 32 -5.92 4.87 -7.73
N PRO A 33 -5.31 5.37 -8.81
CA PRO A 33 -3.87 5.60 -8.83
C PRO A 33 -3.48 6.99 -8.37
N TYR A 34 -2.45 7.05 -7.54
CA TYR A 34 -1.91 8.31 -7.04
C TYR A 34 -0.40 8.37 -7.22
N PHE A 35 0.08 9.51 -7.70
CA PHE A 35 1.47 9.90 -7.54
C PHE A 35 1.65 10.71 -6.25
N ILE A 36 2.77 10.47 -5.58
CA ILE A 36 3.19 11.24 -4.41
C ILE A 36 4.24 12.24 -4.89
N TYR A 37 4.00 13.54 -4.66
CA TYR A 37 4.93 14.60 -5.03
C TYR A 37 5.57 15.26 -3.80
N VAL A 38 6.84 15.63 -3.92
CA VAL A 38 7.57 16.50 -2.98
C VAL A 38 8.31 17.54 -3.79
N ASP A 39 7.99 18.82 -3.58
CA ASP A 39 8.54 19.95 -4.34
C ASP A 39 8.46 19.72 -5.86
N GLU A 40 7.26 19.38 -6.34
CA GLU A 40 6.93 19.07 -7.74
C GLU A 40 7.66 17.86 -8.36
N LYS A 41 8.45 17.14 -7.56
CA LYS A 41 9.14 15.92 -8.00
C LYS A 41 8.41 14.68 -7.55
N ILE A 42 8.34 13.67 -8.41
CA ILE A 42 7.79 12.36 -8.06
C ILE A 42 8.63 11.76 -6.93
N ALA A 43 7.96 11.49 -5.82
CA ALA A 43 8.49 10.87 -4.62
C ALA A 43 8.07 9.41 -4.47
N GLY A 44 7.03 8.99 -5.17
CA GLY A 44 6.48 7.65 -5.07
C GLY A 44 5.09 7.56 -5.69
N PHE A 45 4.38 6.49 -5.34
CA PHE A 45 3.01 6.23 -5.79
C PHE A 45 2.23 5.41 -4.75
N ALA A 46 0.90 5.47 -4.86
CA ALA A 46 -0.04 4.61 -4.14
C ALA A 46 -1.09 4.10 -5.13
N LEU A 47 -1.31 2.79 -5.12
CA LEU A 47 -2.32 2.10 -5.92
C LEU A 47 -3.36 1.55 -4.96
N ILE A 48 -4.56 2.13 -5.02
CA ILE A 48 -5.67 1.85 -4.13
C ILE A 48 -6.79 1.21 -4.94
N ARG A 49 -7.49 0.25 -4.36
CA ARG A 49 -8.65 -0.39 -4.99
C ARG A 49 -9.63 -0.90 -3.95
N TYR A 50 -10.83 -1.25 -4.36
CA TYR A 50 -11.65 -2.16 -3.56
C TYR A 50 -11.04 -3.56 -3.55
N TYR A 51 -11.00 -4.21 -2.38
CA TYR A 51 -10.39 -5.51 -2.21
C TYR A 51 -11.16 -6.57 -3.02
N PRO A 52 -10.50 -7.39 -3.86
CA PRO A 52 -11.21 -8.32 -4.76
C PRO A 52 -12.04 -9.37 -4.04
N ILE A 53 -11.61 -9.83 -2.86
CA ILE A 53 -12.31 -10.88 -2.10
C ILE A 53 -13.46 -10.29 -1.27
N ASP A 54 -13.29 -9.07 -0.75
CA ASP A 54 -14.30 -8.37 0.03
C ASP A 54 -14.38 -6.90 -0.40
N ARG A 55 -15.29 -6.67 -1.34
CA ARG A 55 -15.52 -5.38 -1.97
C ARG A 55 -16.09 -4.31 -1.04
N SER A 56 -16.42 -4.64 0.22
CA SER A 56 -16.78 -3.65 1.24
C SER A 56 -15.57 -2.86 1.76
N LYS A 57 -14.34 -3.32 1.47
CA LYS A 57 -13.10 -2.74 1.98
C LYS A 57 -12.24 -2.16 0.86
N LEU A 58 -11.63 -1.02 1.13
CA LEU A 58 -10.52 -0.48 0.35
C LEU A 58 -9.21 -1.12 0.77
N ASP A 59 -8.32 -1.31 -0.18
CA ASP A 59 -7.04 -1.99 -0.04
C ASP A 59 -5.92 -1.16 -0.67
N VAL A 60 -4.79 -1.10 0.01
CA VAL A 60 -3.54 -0.59 -0.56
C VAL A 60 -2.86 -1.74 -1.29
N GLU A 61 -3.08 -1.86 -2.60
CA GLU A 61 -2.49 -2.93 -3.40
C GLU A 61 -0.97 -2.74 -3.55
N GLN A 62 -0.55 -1.53 -3.89
CA GLN A 62 0.87 -1.18 -3.96
C GLN A 62 1.13 0.21 -3.38
N PHE A 63 2.24 0.34 -2.67
CA PHE A 63 2.66 1.61 -2.09
C PHE A 63 4.17 1.71 -2.09
N PHE A 64 4.67 2.81 -2.62
CA PHE A 64 6.10 3.01 -2.76
C PHE A 64 6.50 4.45 -2.53
N VAL A 65 7.61 4.63 -1.82
CA VAL A 65 8.27 5.93 -1.62
C VAL A 65 9.76 5.75 -1.86
N LEU A 66 10.33 6.60 -2.72
CA LEU A 66 11.75 6.59 -3.04
C LEU A 66 12.60 6.74 -1.77
N ARG A 67 13.74 6.04 -1.75
CA ARG A 67 14.62 5.96 -0.58
C ARG A 67 15.06 7.34 -0.06
N LYS A 68 15.32 8.31 -0.96
CA LYS A 68 15.69 9.69 -0.59
C LYS A 68 14.62 10.43 0.23
N TYR A 69 13.36 10.02 0.15
CA TYR A 69 12.23 10.62 0.88
C TYR A 69 11.80 9.82 2.13
N LYS A 70 12.47 8.70 2.43
CA LYS A 70 12.17 7.90 3.62
C LYS A 70 12.53 8.66 4.89
N ARG A 71 11.81 8.37 5.98
CA ARG A 71 11.95 8.99 7.31
C ARG A 71 11.63 10.49 7.38
N LEU A 72 11.16 11.10 6.29
CA LEU A 72 10.67 12.48 6.25
C LEU A 72 9.15 12.60 6.46
N GLY A 73 8.48 11.51 6.85
CA GLY A 73 7.03 11.47 7.05
C GLY A 73 6.18 11.45 5.77
N ILE A 74 6.79 11.44 4.58
CA ILE A 74 6.09 11.50 3.28
C ILE A 74 5.07 10.37 3.12
N GLY A 75 5.45 9.12 3.42
CA GLY A 75 4.53 7.99 3.30
C GLY A 75 3.30 8.11 4.22
N LYS A 76 3.47 8.61 5.45
CA LYS A 76 2.35 8.82 6.38
C LYS A 76 1.41 9.91 5.88
N LYS A 77 1.97 11.02 5.38
CA LYS A 77 1.18 12.11 4.78
C LYS A 77 0.41 11.63 3.55
N ALA A 78 1.03 10.84 2.70
CA ALA A 78 0.39 10.26 1.52
C ALA A 78 -0.78 9.34 1.90
N LEU A 79 -0.60 8.43 2.87
CA LEU A 79 -1.70 7.61 3.38
C LEU A 79 -2.84 8.49 3.91
N ALA A 80 -2.55 9.48 4.76
CA ALA A 80 -3.58 10.35 5.31
C ALA A 80 -4.36 11.14 4.24
N GLN A 81 -3.72 11.54 3.13
CA GLN A 81 -4.40 12.17 2.00
C GLN A 81 -5.30 11.19 1.26
N VAL A 82 -4.80 9.97 0.98
CA VAL A 82 -5.57 8.91 0.34
C VAL A 82 -6.81 8.56 1.16
N LEU A 83 -6.68 8.40 2.48
CA LEU A 83 -7.81 8.09 3.36
C LEU A 83 -8.89 9.17 3.33
N LYS A 84 -8.50 10.46 3.30
CA LYS A 84 -9.44 11.58 3.17
C LYS A 84 -10.22 11.58 1.85
N LEU A 85 -9.61 11.06 0.77
CA LEU A 85 -10.28 10.95 -0.52
C LEU A 85 -11.25 9.77 -0.56
N HIS A 86 -11.02 8.72 0.25
CA HIS A 86 -11.88 7.54 0.30
C HIS A 86 -12.23 7.14 1.75
N PRO A 87 -13.23 7.80 2.35
CA PRO A 87 -13.81 7.35 3.61
C PRO A 87 -14.42 5.95 3.47
N GLY A 88 -14.33 5.13 4.51
CA GLY A 88 -14.90 3.79 4.53
C GLY A 88 -14.10 2.77 5.34
N GLU A 89 -14.35 1.50 5.06
CA GLU A 89 -13.64 0.38 5.65
C GLU A 89 -12.35 0.11 4.87
N TRP A 90 -11.25 -0.05 5.59
CA TRP A 90 -9.91 -0.21 5.02
C TRP A 90 -9.24 -1.47 5.50
N GLN A 91 -8.36 -1.99 4.65
CA GLN A 91 -7.34 -2.95 5.03
C GLN A 91 -6.00 -2.60 4.39
N ILE A 92 -4.92 -2.98 5.07
CA ILE A 92 -3.55 -2.94 4.56
C ILE A 92 -2.92 -4.30 4.82
N ARG A 93 -2.40 -4.91 3.75
CA ARG A 93 -1.77 -6.23 3.78
C ARG A 93 -0.25 -6.08 3.79
N VAL A 94 0.42 -6.80 4.69
CA VAL A 94 1.88 -6.75 4.84
C VAL A 94 2.41 -8.18 4.93
N LEU A 95 3.39 -8.53 4.09
CA LEU A 95 4.09 -9.81 4.22
C LEU A 95 4.62 -9.98 5.64
N LYS A 96 4.39 -11.15 6.25
CA LYS A 96 4.74 -11.45 7.63
C LYS A 96 6.21 -11.17 7.96
N GLU A 97 7.09 -11.48 7.02
CA GLU A 97 8.55 -11.31 7.14
C GLU A 97 8.97 -9.84 7.07
N ASN A 98 8.15 -8.98 6.47
CA ASN A 98 8.45 -7.57 6.27
C ASN A 98 8.11 -6.72 7.51
N THR A 99 8.77 -7.04 8.63
CA THR A 99 8.54 -6.37 9.92
C THR A 99 8.80 -4.86 9.89
N LEU A 100 9.67 -4.38 8.98
CA LEU A 100 9.91 -2.96 8.76
C LEU A 100 8.70 -2.26 8.15
N ALA A 101 8.07 -2.86 7.15
CA ALA A 101 6.83 -2.34 6.58
C ALA A 101 5.68 -2.42 7.57
N LEU A 102 5.58 -3.51 8.34
CA LEU A 102 4.54 -3.65 9.37
C LEU A 102 4.63 -2.51 10.39
N ARG A 103 5.82 -2.24 10.93
CA ARG A 103 6.06 -1.11 11.85
C ARG A 103 5.69 0.23 11.22
N PHE A 104 6.02 0.44 9.94
CA PHE A 104 5.63 1.64 9.22
C PHE A 104 4.12 1.78 9.13
N TRP A 105 3.41 0.73 8.69
CA TRP A 105 1.97 0.77 8.48
C TRP A 105 1.20 0.91 9.78
N MET A 106 1.54 0.16 10.83
CA MET A 106 0.94 0.35 12.16
C MET A 106 1.12 1.79 12.65
N ALA A 107 2.32 2.37 12.47
CA ALA A 107 2.58 3.75 12.88
C ALA A 107 1.94 4.81 11.96
N ALA A 108 1.55 4.44 10.74
CA ALA A 108 0.85 5.31 9.80
C ALA A 108 -0.66 5.29 10.08
N VAL A 109 -1.25 4.10 10.26
CA VAL A 109 -2.65 3.89 10.63
C VAL A 109 -2.93 4.47 12.02
N ARG A 110 -2.06 4.21 13.01
CA ARG A 110 -2.23 4.79 14.34
C ARG A 110 -2.24 6.33 14.34
N ALA A 111 -1.53 6.96 13.41
CA ALA A 111 -1.50 8.42 13.31
C ALA A 111 -2.82 9.02 12.80
N VAL A 112 -3.71 8.21 12.21
CA VAL A 112 -4.97 8.66 11.63
C VAL A 112 -6.20 8.18 12.40
N VAL A 113 -6.15 6.97 12.99
CA VAL A 113 -7.29 6.37 13.74
C VAL A 113 -6.95 6.03 15.19
N GLY A 114 -5.77 6.42 15.70
CA GLY A 114 -5.36 6.04 17.05
C GLY A 114 -5.18 4.53 17.19
N ASP A 115 -5.67 3.94 18.28
CA ASP A 115 -5.63 2.49 18.50
C ASP A 115 -6.89 1.77 17.96
N GLU A 116 -7.73 2.45 17.18
CA GLU A 116 -8.95 1.89 16.57
C GLU A 116 -8.65 1.12 15.27
N PHE A 117 -7.78 0.11 15.36
CA PHE A 117 -7.51 -0.81 14.27
C PHE A 117 -7.28 -2.23 14.79
N ALA A 118 -7.64 -3.22 13.99
CA ALA A 118 -7.36 -4.62 14.25
C ALA A 118 -6.13 -5.07 13.48
N LEU A 119 -5.30 -5.91 14.11
CA LEU A 119 -4.18 -6.60 13.48
C LEU A 119 -4.43 -8.11 13.56
N THR A 120 -4.53 -8.77 12.40
CA THR A 120 -4.67 -10.22 12.28
C THR A 120 -3.61 -10.78 11.34
N SER A 121 -3.30 -12.07 11.46
CA SER A 121 -2.43 -12.77 10.51
C SER A 121 -3.24 -13.84 9.79
N GLU A 122 -3.21 -13.82 8.47
CA GLU A 122 -4.01 -14.69 7.60
C GLU A 122 -3.18 -15.11 6.40
N ILE A 123 -3.58 -16.20 5.74
CA ILE A 123 -2.99 -16.60 4.46
C ILE A 123 -3.76 -15.89 3.35
N ASP A 124 -3.04 -15.14 2.52
CA ASP A 124 -3.56 -14.53 1.31
C ASP A 124 -2.95 -15.21 0.09
N ILE A 125 -3.79 -15.95 -0.63
CA ILE A 125 -3.42 -16.89 -1.69
C ILE A 125 -2.49 -17.99 -1.15
N ASP A 126 -1.19 -17.72 -1.07
CA ASP A 126 -0.15 -18.66 -0.62
C ASP A 126 0.85 -18.02 0.38
N LEU A 127 0.61 -16.77 0.78
CA LEU A 127 1.54 -16.00 1.61
C LEU A 127 0.92 -15.67 2.94
N GLU A 128 1.67 -15.86 4.03
CA GLU A 128 1.27 -15.37 5.34
C GLU A 128 1.41 -13.84 5.36
N MET A 129 0.31 -13.15 5.66
CA MET A 129 0.26 -11.70 5.69
C MET A 129 -0.37 -11.21 7.00
N ASP A 130 0.16 -10.11 7.50
CA ASP A 130 -0.48 -9.32 8.53
C ASP A 130 -1.47 -8.33 7.87
N PHE A 131 -2.71 -8.37 8.34
CA PHE A 131 -3.80 -7.49 7.93
C PHE A 131 -4.03 -6.43 9.01
N ILE A 132 -3.89 -5.15 8.63
CA ILE A 132 -4.28 -4.01 9.46
C ILE A 132 -5.62 -3.51 8.96
N ARG A 133 -6.70 -3.69 9.74
CA ARG A 133 -8.07 -3.31 9.36
C ARG A 133 -8.61 -2.20 10.24
N PHE A 134 -9.26 -1.21 9.64
CA PHE A 134 -9.77 -0.03 10.34
C PHE A 134 -10.85 0.67 9.54
N SER A 135 -11.66 1.48 10.21
CA SER A 135 -12.62 2.40 9.58
C SER A 135 -12.03 3.80 9.54
N TYR A 136 -12.21 4.52 8.44
CA TYR A 136 -11.84 5.93 8.33
C TYR A 136 -13.08 6.76 7.93
N LYS A 137 -13.32 7.86 8.66
CA LYS A 137 -14.49 8.74 8.49
C LYS A 137 -14.08 10.09 7.93
#